data_AF-A0A1L0BHT8-F1
#
_entry.id   AF-A0A1L0BHT8-F1
#
_cell.length_a   1.000
_cell.length_b   1.000
_cell.length_c   1.000
_cell.angle_alpha   90.00
_cell.angle_beta   90.00
_cell.angle_gamma   90.00
#
_symmetry.space_group_name_H-M   'P 1'
#
loop_
_entity.id
_entity.type
_entity.pdbx_description
1 polymer ?
#
loop_
_entity_poly.entity_id
_entity_poly.type
_entity_poly.pdbx_seq_one_letter_code
_entity_poly.pdbx_strand_id
1 'polypeptide(L)'
;MIGVVIDDPINVAANFFVPHEKLAAARLTNGLPVGANSVYLGNLGSHIECIDTEIQDLSTLKLRTFFLDLMLRYLEITFWVEISLSMLPYLDTLLDLLLSLVVVVPAVADVKYWAKLRDYRGSFRLAVGLDKWLSPNFVARYKTLAYDAVVVRNGAFTLNVVQLVARSDSPDILILVDSEVSEVLKEIKYAVASAPLSPHSDMLIDPLQPLTTQMGLEVYETFEKDKVKYSQYEAAIEMAIDDLRQKSTNLRILVVGPGRGPLLQSVLRCSGHEDTIVAVEKNLKCMEVLSSIVKGTNVQLIHGDVRTLEIGEGEGYDLVVSELLGSFGCNEACPEILQHLANSTLIFIPQEYSSYVQPIYTNLKTEHISRPYLAQLNSYFPVGELVEIFHHTRATKLNQKTSFYVESPIRAGGDPPELIGISMEAIGDPTIDYANALHGFFDAQLYGPYHISILPHASPHVKCLSWFPMVFPIKASIGERITMSRCSDEKRMWYEWKVGDIHFNVGGTYSVDL
;
A
#
# COMPACT_ATOMS: atom_id res chain seq x y z
N MET A 1 18.20 -6.43 -31.51
CA MET A 1 17.24 -7.36 -30.88
C MET A 1 16.36 -7.87 -32.01
N ILE A 2 16.31 -9.18 -32.25
CA ILE A 2 15.55 -9.78 -33.36
C ILE A 2 14.08 -9.75 -32.94
N GLY A 3 13.28 -8.88 -33.54
CA GLY A 3 11.83 -8.84 -33.31
C GLY A 3 11.17 -10.00 -34.05
N VAL A 4 10.60 -10.94 -33.30
CA VAL A 4 9.83 -12.05 -33.87
C VAL A 4 8.47 -11.52 -34.33
N VAL A 5 8.14 -11.76 -35.59
CA VAL A 5 6.78 -11.60 -36.13
C VAL A 5 6.09 -12.94 -35.92
N ILE A 6 4.96 -12.95 -35.22
CA ILE A 6 4.19 -14.17 -34.93
C ILE A 6 2.88 -14.05 -35.73
N ASP A 7 2.60 -15.04 -36.57
CA ASP A 7 1.44 -15.04 -37.48
C ASP A 7 0.14 -15.49 -36.80
N ASP A 8 0.22 -16.15 -35.63
CA ASP A 8 -0.93 -16.61 -34.84
C ASP A 8 -0.97 -15.99 -33.44
N PRO A 9 -2.15 -15.80 -32.81
CA PRO A 9 -2.25 -15.26 -31.46
C PRO A 9 -1.61 -16.17 -30.41
N ILE A 10 -0.60 -15.67 -29.70
CA ILE A 10 0.04 -16.38 -28.59
C ILE A 10 -0.07 -15.52 -27.33
N ASN A 11 -0.53 -16.11 -26.24
CA ASN A 11 -0.55 -15.47 -24.93
C ASN A 11 0.86 -15.52 -24.33
N VAL A 12 1.63 -14.45 -24.49
CA VAL A 12 3.02 -14.38 -24.03
C VAL A 12 3.11 -13.29 -22.97
N ALA A 13 3.32 -13.66 -21.71
CA ALA A 13 3.61 -12.73 -20.62
C ALA A 13 4.97 -12.04 -20.84
N ALA A 14 5.05 -11.12 -21.82
CA ALA A 14 6.25 -10.45 -22.26
C ALA A 14 5.96 -9.00 -22.68
N ASN A 15 7.00 -8.17 -22.64
CA ASN A 15 6.98 -6.76 -23.02
C ASN A 15 7.42 -6.61 -24.48
N PHE A 16 6.62 -5.93 -25.32
CA PHE A 16 6.86 -5.88 -26.78
C PHE A 16 7.10 -4.46 -27.28
N PHE A 17 8.24 -4.24 -27.94
CA PHE A 17 8.53 -3.02 -28.68
C PHE A 17 8.09 -3.15 -30.14
N VAL A 18 7.22 -2.25 -30.59
CA VAL A 18 6.73 -2.17 -31.97
C VAL A 18 7.38 -0.95 -32.65
N PRO A 19 8.32 -1.16 -33.59
CA PRO A 19 8.94 -0.07 -34.33
C PRO A 19 7.96 0.55 -35.36
N HIS A 20 8.01 1.88 -35.50
CA HIS A 20 7.19 2.69 -36.42
C HIS A 20 7.03 2.11 -37.83
N GLU A 21 8.14 1.65 -38.41
CA GLU A 21 8.23 1.16 -39.79
C GLU A 21 7.36 -0.08 -40.04
N LYS A 22 7.02 -0.83 -38.98
CA LYS A 22 6.13 -2.00 -39.06
C LYS A 22 4.65 -1.67 -38.82
N LEU A 23 4.32 -0.50 -38.27
CA LEU A 23 2.93 -0.04 -38.11
C LEU A 23 2.33 0.45 -39.43
N ALA A 24 3.10 1.18 -40.23
CA ALA A 24 2.64 1.72 -41.52
C ALA A 24 2.40 0.63 -42.59
N ALA A 25 3.14 -0.47 -42.53
CA ALA A 25 3.03 -1.58 -43.49
C ALA A 25 2.01 -2.65 -43.08
N ALA A 26 1.66 -2.73 -41.79
CA ALA A 26 0.64 -3.62 -41.31
C ALA A 26 -0.73 -2.97 -41.58
N ARG A 27 -1.41 -3.41 -42.65
CA ARG A 27 -2.85 -3.53 -42.55
C ARG A 27 -3.09 -4.45 -41.35
N LEU A 28 -3.41 -3.90 -40.19
CA LEU A 28 -3.86 -4.66 -39.01
C LEU A 28 -5.28 -5.20 -39.29
N THR A 29 -5.47 -5.86 -40.43
CA THR A 29 -6.74 -6.41 -40.89
C THR A 29 -7.27 -7.49 -39.96
N ASN A 30 -6.44 -8.01 -39.03
CA ASN A 30 -6.78 -9.04 -38.06
C ASN A 30 -6.34 -8.72 -36.61
N GLY A 31 -6.22 -7.44 -36.23
CA GLY A 31 -5.85 -7.05 -34.85
C GLY A 31 -4.40 -7.39 -34.46
N LEU A 32 -3.98 -6.97 -33.25
CA LEU A 32 -2.68 -7.36 -32.68
C LEU A 32 -2.79 -8.76 -32.06
N PRO A 33 -1.95 -9.74 -32.47
CA PRO A 33 -2.05 -11.13 -31.99
C PRO A 33 -1.43 -11.36 -30.60
N VAL A 34 -1.23 -10.31 -29.78
CA VAL A 34 -0.36 -10.42 -28.61
C VAL A 34 -1.11 -10.08 -27.32
N GLY A 35 -1.28 -11.09 -26.46
CA GLY A 35 -1.57 -10.87 -25.04
C GLY A 35 -0.32 -10.34 -24.33
N ALA A 36 0.07 -9.10 -24.63
CA ALA A 36 1.24 -8.45 -24.03
C ALA A 36 0.89 -7.87 -22.66
N ASN A 37 1.87 -7.88 -21.75
CA ASN A 37 1.78 -7.04 -20.56
C ASN A 37 1.96 -5.59 -21.00
N SER A 38 3.10 -5.21 -21.59
CA SER A 38 3.32 -3.84 -22.12
C SER A 38 3.56 -3.70 -23.62
N VAL A 39 3.00 -2.64 -24.22
CA VAL A 39 3.14 -2.25 -25.64
C VAL A 39 3.88 -0.92 -25.74
N TYR A 40 5.05 -0.93 -26.39
CA TYR A 40 5.85 0.26 -26.65
C TYR A 40 5.76 0.63 -28.13
N LEU A 41 5.29 1.83 -28.43
CA LEU A 41 5.22 2.37 -29.80
C LEU A 41 6.39 3.34 -30.00
N GLY A 42 7.29 3.01 -30.93
CA GLY A 42 8.44 3.86 -31.24
C GLY A 42 8.17 4.82 -32.41
N ASN A 43 8.61 6.08 -32.25
CA ASN A 43 8.83 7.13 -33.26
C ASN A 43 7.73 7.34 -34.32
N LEU A 44 6.57 7.85 -33.90
CA LEU A 44 5.51 8.38 -34.78
C LEU A 44 5.89 9.77 -35.34
N GLY A 45 6.94 9.84 -36.15
CA GLY A 45 7.29 11.07 -36.88
C GLY A 45 6.28 11.40 -37.98
N SER A 46 6.13 12.71 -38.27
CA SER A 46 5.48 13.46 -39.38
C SER A 46 4.31 12.92 -40.24
N HIS A 47 3.75 11.74 -39.98
CA HIS A 47 2.55 11.20 -40.66
C HIS A 47 1.39 10.94 -39.69
N ILE A 48 1.25 11.90 -38.80
CA ILE A 48 -0.01 12.21 -38.13
C ILE A 48 -0.80 12.92 -39.23
N GLU A 49 -1.87 12.33 -39.77
CA GLU A 49 -2.87 13.15 -40.45
C GLU A 49 -3.51 14.04 -39.39
N CYS A 50 -2.84 15.17 -39.13
CA CYS A 50 -3.42 16.29 -38.43
C CYS A 50 -4.51 16.79 -39.37
N ILE A 51 -5.74 16.33 -39.16
CA ILE A 51 -6.88 17.07 -39.66
C ILE A 51 -6.93 18.31 -38.77
N ASP A 52 -6.14 19.33 -39.10
CA ASP A 52 -6.31 20.69 -38.60
C ASP A 52 -7.68 21.18 -39.11
N THR A 53 -8.75 20.71 -38.47
CA THR A 53 -10.08 21.26 -38.65
C THR A 53 -10.23 22.31 -37.57
N GLU A 54 -10.01 23.57 -37.94
CA GLU A 54 -10.59 24.68 -37.19
C GLU A 54 -12.11 24.47 -37.21
N ILE A 55 -12.67 24.02 -36.08
CA ILE A 55 -14.12 24.08 -35.89
C ILE A 55 -14.44 25.58 -35.76
N GLN A 56 -14.99 26.16 -36.82
CA GLN A 56 -15.17 27.62 -36.97
C GLN A 56 -16.03 28.29 -35.88
N ASP A 57 -16.74 27.51 -35.05
CA ASP A 57 -17.53 28.02 -33.91
C ASP A 57 -16.79 27.95 -32.54
N LEU A 58 -15.57 27.41 -32.47
CA LEU A 58 -14.73 27.37 -31.27
C LEU A 58 -13.28 27.74 -31.64
N SER A 59 -13.02 29.03 -31.85
CA SER A 59 -11.79 29.62 -32.41
C SER A 59 -10.49 29.43 -31.57
N THR A 60 -10.42 28.42 -30.70
CA THR A 60 -9.26 28.10 -29.85
C THR A 60 -8.88 26.61 -29.83
N LEU A 61 -9.67 25.75 -30.47
CA LEU A 61 -9.52 24.30 -30.36
C LEU A 61 -8.56 23.74 -31.44
N LYS A 62 -7.29 23.52 -31.08
CA LYS A 62 -6.37 22.73 -31.90
C LYS A 62 -6.47 21.26 -31.53
N LEU A 63 -7.26 20.51 -32.29
CA LEU A 63 -7.37 19.06 -32.21
C LEU A 63 -6.21 18.42 -32.97
N ARG A 64 -5.25 17.78 -32.27
CA ARG A 64 -4.40 16.78 -32.93
C ARG A 64 -5.08 15.43 -32.80
N THR A 65 -5.71 14.98 -33.89
CA THR A 65 -6.25 13.64 -33.99
C THR A 65 -5.19 12.69 -34.52
N PHE A 66 -5.00 11.55 -33.84
CA PHE A 66 -4.16 10.47 -34.33
C PHE A 66 -5.04 9.23 -34.45
N PHE A 67 -4.98 8.57 -35.61
CA PHE A 67 -5.62 7.28 -35.79
C PHE A 67 -4.66 6.21 -35.31
N LEU A 68 -4.95 5.63 -34.14
CA LEU A 68 -4.23 4.48 -33.63
C LEU A 68 -5.23 3.34 -33.57
N ASP A 69 -5.24 2.52 -34.62
CA ASP A 69 -6.10 1.32 -34.72
C ASP A 69 -5.53 0.22 -33.81
N LEU A 70 -5.57 0.47 -32.50
CA LEU A 70 -5.32 -0.51 -31.46
C LEU A 70 -6.66 -1.20 -31.19
N MET A 71 -6.90 -2.32 -31.88
CA MET A 71 -8.02 -3.23 -31.63
C MET A 71 -7.90 -3.86 -30.24
N LEU A 72 -8.09 -3.05 -29.20
CA LEU A 72 -8.11 -3.45 -27.80
C LEU A 72 -9.47 -4.06 -27.48
N ARG A 73 -9.60 -5.34 -27.85
CA ARG A 73 -10.63 -6.31 -27.47
C ARG A 73 -12.10 -6.05 -27.81
N TYR A 74 -12.57 -4.86 -28.16
CA TYR A 74 -13.92 -4.66 -28.70
C TYR A 74 -13.95 -3.51 -29.72
N LEU A 75 -14.77 -3.66 -30.77
CA LEU A 75 -14.93 -2.76 -31.91
C LEU A 75 -15.32 -1.32 -31.50
N GLU A 76 -14.37 -0.46 -31.19
CA GLU A 76 -14.59 0.99 -31.12
C GLU A 76 -13.40 1.74 -31.73
N ILE A 77 -13.65 2.50 -32.81
CA ILE A 77 -12.70 3.49 -33.32
C ILE A 77 -12.46 4.50 -32.20
N THR A 78 -11.24 4.54 -31.67
CA THR A 78 -10.87 5.43 -30.56
C THR A 78 -10.09 6.62 -31.11
N PHE A 79 -10.63 7.84 -30.97
CA PHE A 79 -9.94 9.06 -31.37
C PHE A 79 -9.04 9.57 -30.24
N TRP A 80 -7.78 9.84 -30.54
CA TRP A 80 -6.86 10.46 -29.59
C TRP A 80 -6.86 11.97 -29.79
N VAL A 81 -7.13 12.73 -28.73
CA VAL A 81 -7.24 14.19 -28.77
C VAL A 81 -6.25 14.79 -27.79
N GLU A 82 -5.25 15.47 -28.31
CA GLU A 82 -4.32 16.23 -27.48
C GLU A 82 -4.88 17.60 -27.15
N ILE A 83 -4.87 17.96 -25.87
CA ILE A 83 -5.34 19.26 -25.40
C ILE A 83 -4.21 20.02 -24.70
N SER A 84 -4.18 21.34 -24.85
CA SER A 84 -3.31 22.21 -24.05
C SER A 84 -3.97 22.58 -22.72
N LEU A 85 -3.19 23.10 -21.77
CA LEU A 85 -3.72 23.57 -20.47
C LEU A 85 -4.85 24.61 -20.64
N SER A 86 -4.79 25.46 -21.67
CA SER A 86 -5.81 26.48 -21.94
C SER A 86 -7.16 25.88 -22.38
N MET A 87 -7.16 24.62 -22.82
CA MET A 87 -8.37 23.92 -23.28
C MET A 87 -9.15 23.24 -22.15
N LEU A 88 -8.62 23.26 -20.93
CA LEU A 88 -9.20 22.60 -19.77
C LEU A 88 -10.66 23.02 -19.47
N PRO A 89 -11.08 24.30 -19.61
CA PRO A 89 -12.48 24.70 -19.41
C PRO A 89 -13.45 24.07 -20.41
N TYR A 90 -12.96 23.56 -21.54
CA TYR A 90 -13.76 22.99 -22.63
C TYR A 90 -13.80 21.46 -22.61
N LEU A 91 -13.25 20.83 -21.56
CA LEU A 91 -13.32 19.37 -21.39
C LEU A 91 -14.77 18.87 -21.35
N ASP A 92 -15.67 19.63 -20.74
CA ASP A 92 -17.10 19.29 -20.70
C ASP A 92 -17.70 19.24 -22.11
N THR A 93 -17.22 20.08 -23.03
CA THR A 93 -17.66 20.06 -24.44
C THR A 93 -17.24 18.78 -25.16
N LEU A 94 -16.16 18.12 -24.72
CA LEU A 94 -15.75 16.83 -25.28
C LEU A 94 -16.63 15.66 -24.80
N LEU A 95 -17.26 15.78 -23.62
CA LEU A 95 -18.18 14.78 -23.09
C LEU A 95 -19.47 14.66 -23.90
N ASP A 96 -19.92 15.76 -24.50
CA ASP A 96 -21.11 15.79 -25.35
C ASP A 96 -20.90 15.13 -26.72
N LEU A 97 -19.65 14.80 -27.07
CA LEU A 97 -19.33 14.10 -28.32
C LEU A 97 -19.66 12.61 -28.18
N LEU A 98 -20.54 12.09 -29.04
CA LEU A 98 -20.88 10.66 -29.13
C LEU A 98 -19.77 9.81 -29.75
N LEU A 99 -18.50 10.05 -29.38
CA LEU A 99 -17.31 9.37 -29.88
C LEU A 99 -16.54 8.70 -28.74
N SER A 100 -15.97 7.52 -29.01
CA SER A 100 -14.99 6.90 -28.11
C SER A 100 -13.67 7.68 -28.21
N LEU A 101 -13.33 8.43 -27.16
CA LEU A 101 -12.27 9.43 -27.18
C LEU A 101 -11.26 9.18 -26.04
N VAL A 102 -9.96 9.24 -26.36
CA VAL A 102 -8.86 9.26 -25.39
C VAL A 102 -8.23 10.64 -25.42
N VAL A 103 -8.34 11.37 -24.32
CA VAL A 103 -7.79 12.73 -24.21
C VAL A 103 -6.37 12.68 -23.67
N VAL A 104 -5.39 13.13 -24.46
CA VAL A 104 -4.00 13.28 -24.03
C VAL A 104 -3.87 14.60 -23.28
N VAL A 105 -3.61 14.51 -21.98
CA VAL A 105 -3.52 15.66 -21.07
C VAL A 105 -2.07 15.89 -20.63
N PRO A 106 -1.53 17.12 -20.73
CA PRO A 106 -0.16 17.39 -20.30
C PRO A 106 -0.04 17.23 -18.78
N ALA A 107 0.93 16.46 -18.33
CA ALA A 107 1.24 16.25 -16.92
C ALA A 107 2.15 17.38 -16.45
N VAL A 108 1.60 18.26 -15.60
CA VAL A 108 2.26 19.46 -15.10
C VAL A 108 2.24 19.54 -13.58
N ALA A 109 3.20 20.29 -13.03
CA ALA A 109 3.30 20.57 -11.60
C ALA A 109 2.28 21.63 -11.13
N ASP A 110 1.00 21.38 -11.40
CA ASP A 110 -0.12 22.23 -10.99
C ASP A 110 -1.19 21.34 -10.33
N VAL A 111 -1.45 21.61 -9.04
CA VAL A 111 -2.41 20.80 -8.28
C VAL A 111 -3.84 21.09 -8.68
N LYS A 112 -4.17 22.34 -9.05
CA LYS A 112 -5.51 22.70 -9.49
C LYS A 112 -5.89 21.93 -10.76
N TYR A 113 -4.92 21.86 -11.65
CA TYR A 113 -5.04 21.11 -12.89
C TYR A 113 -5.21 19.60 -12.62
N TRP A 114 -4.36 19.00 -11.78
CA TRP A 114 -4.49 17.60 -11.41
C TRP A 114 -5.84 17.27 -10.76
N ALA A 115 -6.31 18.11 -9.82
CA ALA A 115 -7.57 17.91 -9.12
C ALA A 115 -8.76 17.95 -10.09
N LYS A 116 -8.74 18.86 -11.09
CA LYS A 116 -9.78 18.86 -12.12
C LYS A 116 -9.80 17.56 -12.91
N LEU A 117 -8.64 17.04 -13.33
CA LEU A 117 -8.53 15.76 -14.03
C LEU A 117 -9.00 14.58 -13.17
N ARG A 118 -8.69 14.61 -11.86
CA ARG A 118 -9.14 13.62 -10.88
C ARG A 118 -10.66 13.57 -10.81
N ASP A 119 -11.33 14.71 -10.81
CA ASP A 119 -12.79 14.77 -10.64
C ASP A 119 -13.55 14.36 -11.91
N TYR A 120 -12.89 14.35 -13.08
CA TYR A 120 -13.43 13.78 -14.33
C TYR A 120 -13.37 12.24 -14.43
N ARG A 121 -12.93 11.57 -13.37
CA ARG A 121 -12.75 10.11 -13.34
C ARG A 121 -14.00 9.37 -13.80
N GLY A 122 -13.83 8.52 -14.82
CA GLY A 122 -14.91 7.69 -15.37
C GLY A 122 -15.82 8.38 -16.39
N SER A 123 -15.64 9.69 -16.61
CA SER A 123 -16.43 10.44 -17.59
C SER A 123 -15.82 10.37 -19.00
N PHE A 124 -14.48 10.25 -19.12
CA PHE A 124 -13.78 10.00 -20.39
C PHE A 124 -12.45 9.28 -20.16
N ARG A 125 -11.86 8.73 -21.23
CA ARG A 125 -10.59 7.99 -21.19
C ARG A 125 -9.43 9.00 -21.29
N LEU A 126 -8.42 8.85 -20.45
CA LEU A 126 -7.28 9.77 -20.36
C LEU A 126 -5.99 9.11 -20.85
N ALA A 127 -5.05 9.93 -21.34
CA ALA A 127 -3.65 9.55 -21.47
C ALA A 127 -2.76 10.66 -20.89
N VAL A 128 -1.76 10.29 -20.11
CA VAL A 128 -0.90 11.25 -19.40
C VAL A 128 0.29 11.62 -20.29
N GLY A 129 0.28 12.83 -20.84
CA GLY A 129 1.35 13.36 -21.69
C GLY A 129 2.48 14.00 -20.88
N LEU A 130 3.70 13.53 -21.04
CA LEU A 130 4.88 13.97 -20.31
C LEU A 130 5.90 14.57 -21.25
N ASP A 131 5.97 15.90 -21.24
CA ASP A 131 6.91 16.67 -22.05
C ASP A 131 8.09 17.22 -21.22
N LYS A 132 8.01 17.16 -19.89
CA LYS A 132 9.01 17.68 -18.93
C LYS A 132 9.11 16.81 -17.69
N TRP A 133 10.17 17.01 -16.92
CA TRP A 133 10.36 16.38 -15.62
C TRP A 133 9.22 16.70 -14.63
N LEU A 134 8.79 15.69 -13.86
CA LEU A 134 7.85 15.82 -12.75
C LEU A 134 8.49 15.38 -11.44
N SER A 135 8.16 16.10 -10.36
CA SER A 135 8.60 15.72 -9.03
C SER A 135 7.90 14.44 -8.54
N PRO A 136 8.50 13.67 -7.62
CA PRO A 136 7.89 12.46 -7.07
C PRO A 136 6.46 12.68 -6.53
N ASN A 137 6.21 13.84 -5.91
CA ASN A 137 4.88 14.20 -5.40
C ASN A 137 3.85 14.30 -6.52
N PHE A 138 4.19 14.92 -7.65
CA PHE A 138 3.28 15.00 -8.80
C PHE A 138 3.16 13.65 -9.51
N VAL A 139 4.23 12.87 -9.60
CA VAL A 139 4.15 11.48 -10.10
C VAL A 139 3.13 10.67 -9.30
N ALA A 140 3.22 10.69 -7.97
CA ALA A 140 2.27 9.99 -7.10
C ALA A 140 0.82 10.46 -7.33
N ARG A 141 0.60 11.78 -7.46
CA ARG A 141 -0.71 12.36 -7.81
C ARG A 141 -1.23 11.84 -9.13
N TYR A 142 -0.49 12.00 -10.24
CA TYR A 142 -0.95 11.54 -11.55
C TYR A 142 -1.20 10.03 -11.56
N LYS A 143 -0.40 9.25 -10.83
CA LYS A 143 -0.59 7.80 -10.67
C LYS A 143 -1.96 7.44 -10.07
N THR A 144 -2.57 8.30 -9.26
CA THR A 144 -3.92 8.08 -8.71
C THR A 144 -5.07 8.33 -9.68
N LEU A 145 -4.81 8.92 -10.86
CA LEU A 145 -5.84 9.16 -11.88
C LEU A 145 -6.25 7.84 -12.56
N ALA A 146 -7.38 7.82 -13.26
CA ALA A 146 -7.69 6.73 -14.19
C ALA A 146 -7.25 7.14 -15.60
N TYR A 147 -6.31 6.42 -16.22
CA TYR A 147 -5.82 6.70 -17.57
C TYR A 147 -5.35 5.41 -18.27
N ASP A 148 -5.30 5.47 -19.59
CA ASP A 148 -5.12 4.36 -20.52
C ASP A 148 -3.73 4.31 -21.16
N ALA A 149 -2.95 5.39 -21.08
CA ALA A 149 -1.55 5.38 -21.50
C ALA A 149 -0.73 6.50 -20.85
N VAL A 150 0.59 6.36 -20.94
CA VAL A 150 1.56 7.44 -20.71
C VAL A 150 2.23 7.77 -22.04
N VAL A 151 2.20 9.03 -22.45
CA VAL A 151 2.89 9.52 -23.65
C VAL A 151 4.12 10.30 -23.21
N VAL A 152 5.33 9.89 -23.59
CA VAL A 152 6.57 10.58 -23.22
C VAL A 152 7.19 11.21 -24.45
N ARG A 153 7.58 12.49 -24.33
CA ARG A 153 8.19 13.27 -25.41
C ARG A 153 9.51 13.91 -25.01
N ASN A 154 10.32 14.27 -26.00
CA ASN A 154 11.51 15.11 -25.86
C ASN A 154 12.51 14.64 -24.78
N GLY A 155 12.62 13.33 -24.54
CA GLY A 155 13.52 12.81 -23.52
C GLY A 155 13.14 13.18 -22.07
N ALA A 156 11.89 13.56 -21.80
CA ALA A 156 11.37 13.81 -20.44
C ALA A 156 11.28 12.55 -19.55
N PHE A 157 11.83 11.44 -20.01
CA PHE A 157 11.83 10.16 -19.33
C PHE A 157 12.73 10.22 -18.09
N THR A 158 12.23 9.75 -16.95
CA THR A 158 13.04 9.50 -15.75
C THR A 158 12.63 8.21 -15.07
N LEU A 159 13.47 7.68 -14.19
CA LEU A 159 13.15 6.52 -13.34
C LEU A 159 11.82 6.68 -12.57
N ASN A 160 11.47 7.89 -12.15
CA ASN A 160 10.21 8.13 -11.43
C ASN A 160 8.98 8.00 -12.35
N VAL A 161 9.11 8.28 -13.65
CA VAL A 161 8.01 8.22 -14.63
C VAL A 161 7.59 6.78 -14.91
N VAL A 162 8.49 5.81 -14.73
CA VAL A 162 8.18 4.39 -14.82
C VAL A 162 7.11 3.99 -13.82
N GLN A 163 7.02 4.69 -12.68
CA GLN A 163 5.96 4.45 -11.70
C GLN A 163 4.56 4.80 -12.23
N LEU A 164 4.43 5.68 -13.22
CA LEU A 164 3.14 5.95 -13.88
C LEU A 164 2.69 4.79 -14.77
N VAL A 165 3.62 3.97 -15.26
CA VAL A 165 3.29 2.81 -16.13
C VAL A 165 3.05 1.56 -15.28
N ALA A 166 3.71 1.42 -14.13
CA ALA A 166 3.57 0.25 -13.25
C ALA A 166 2.28 0.29 -12.39
N ARG A 167 1.15 -0.16 -12.96
CA ARG A 167 -0.20 -0.14 -12.34
C ARG A 167 -0.98 -1.46 -12.40
N SER A 168 -1.76 -1.75 -11.37
CA SER A 168 -2.58 -2.97 -11.22
C SER A 168 -3.87 -2.99 -12.03
N ASP A 169 -4.50 -1.83 -12.26
CA ASP A 169 -5.75 -1.64 -13.02
C ASP A 169 -5.51 -1.25 -14.51
N SER A 170 -4.23 -1.16 -14.91
CA SER A 170 -3.62 -0.80 -16.23
C SER A 170 -3.52 0.72 -16.51
N PRO A 171 -2.46 1.21 -17.20
CA PRO A 171 -1.96 0.64 -18.45
C PRO A 171 -0.44 0.44 -18.53
N ASP A 172 -0.10 -0.65 -19.19
CA ASP A 172 1.22 -0.98 -19.68
C ASP A 172 1.48 -0.38 -21.10
N ILE A 173 0.80 0.72 -21.45
CA ILE A 173 0.93 1.39 -22.75
C ILE A 173 1.79 2.64 -22.56
N LEU A 174 3.03 2.56 -23.05
CA LEU A 174 3.97 3.68 -23.08
C LEU A 174 4.22 4.10 -24.52
N ILE A 175 3.85 5.33 -24.86
CA ILE A 175 4.00 5.89 -26.20
C ILE A 175 5.21 6.84 -26.19
N LEU A 176 6.21 6.59 -27.04
CA LEU A 176 7.39 7.44 -27.16
C LEU A 176 7.32 8.27 -28.44
N VAL A 177 7.28 9.60 -28.30
CA VAL A 177 7.23 10.54 -29.42
C VAL A 177 8.51 11.37 -29.45
N ASP A 178 9.12 11.54 -30.63
CA ASP A 178 10.31 12.38 -30.87
C ASP A 178 11.45 12.20 -29.85
N SER A 179 11.66 10.97 -29.38
CA SER A 179 12.68 10.62 -28.38
C SER A 179 13.65 9.61 -28.97
N GLU A 180 14.95 9.73 -28.68
CA GLU A 180 15.93 8.73 -29.09
C GLU A 180 15.62 7.38 -28.43
N VAL A 181 14.94 6.53 -29.20
CA VAL A 181 14.41 5.24 -28.77
C VAL A 181 15.50 4.35 -28.14
N SER A 182 16.76 4.46 -28.58
CA SER A 182 17.87 3.65 -28.06
C SER A 182 18.30 3.97 -26.63
N GLU A 183 18.23 5.22 -26.19
CA GLU A 183 18.59 5.62 -24.81
C GLU A 183 17.44 5.33 -23.86
N VAL A 184 16.23 5.74 -24.25
CA VAL A 184 15.00 5.50 -23.51
C VAL A 184 14.73 4.00 -23.32
N LEU A 185 14.97 3.16 -24.34
CA LEU A 185 14.84 1.69 -24.20
C LEU A 185 15.88 1.06 -23.26
N LYS A 186 17.07 1.64 -23.06
CA LYS A 186 18.04 1.11 -22.08
C LYS A 186 17.56 1.38 -20.65
N GLU A 187 17.07 2.59 -20.40
CA GLU A 187 16.51 2.96 -19.09
C GLU A 187 15.19 2.24 -18.80
N ILE A 188 14.28 2.16 -19.78
CA ILE A 188 13.01 1.41 -19.67
C ILE A 188 13.28 -0.06 -19.38
N LYS A 189 14.22 -0.72 -20.06
CA LYS A 189 14.51 -2.14 -19.80
C LYS A 189 14.92 -2.39 -18.36
N TYR A 190 15.75 -1.52 -17.80
CA TYR A 190 16.20 -1.64 -16.41
C TYR A 190 15.06 -1.30 -15.44
N ALA A 191 14.32 -0.22 -15.71
CA ALA A 191 13.28 0.29 -14.83
C ALA A 191 12.00 -0.58 -14.83
N VAL A 192 11.56 -1.08 -15.99
CA VAL A 192 10.40 -1.98 -16.10
C VAL A 192 10.73 -3.37 -15.58
N ALA A 193 11.96 -3.84 -15.75
CA ALA A 193 12.41 -5.08 -15.09
C ALA A 193 12.55 -4.95 -13.57
N SER A 194 12.70 -3.74 -13.04
CA SER A 194 12.88 -3.46 -11.59
C SER A 194 11.63 -2.95 -10.88
N ALA A 195 10.53 -2.70 -11.60
CA ALA A 195 9.25 -2.29 -11.04
C ALA A 195 8.11 -3.31 -11.29
N PRO A 196 8.30 -4.63 -11.09
CA PRO A 196 7.16 -5.54 -11.11
C PRO A 196 6.20 -5.14 -9.98
N LEU A 197 4.91 -5.08 -10.30
CA LEU A 197 3.88 -4.93 -9.28
C LEU A 197 4.05 -6.03 -8.25
N SER A 198 3.94 -5.69 -6.97
CA SER A 198 3.89 -6.70 -5.93
C SER A 198 2.71 -7.64 -6.24
N PRO A 199 2.88 -8.97 -6.11
CA PRO A 199 1.75 -9.88 -6.11
C PRO A 199 0.68 -9.35 -5.16
N HIS A 200 -0.59 -9.37 -5.59
CA HIS A 200 -1.72 -8.92 -4.78
C HIS A 200 -1.80 -7.40 -4.52
N SER A 201 -1.07 -6.59 -5.29
CA SER A 201 -1.24 -5.13 -5.29
C SER A 201 -2.70 -4.71 -5.45
N ASP A 202 -3.14 -3.76 -4.62
CA ASP A 202 -4.51 -3.21 -4.57
C ASP A 202 -5.62 -4.24 -4.32
N MET A 203 -5.28 -5.49 -4.02
CA MET A 203 -6.24 -6.47 -3.55
C MET A 203 -6.61 -6.16 -2.11
N LEU A 204 -7.90 -6.15 -1.83
CA LEU A 204 -8.42 -6.05 -0.48
C LEU A 204 -8.45 -7.43 0.15
N ILE A 205 -7.67 -7.60 1.21
CA ILE A 205 -7.53 -8.85 1.94
C ILE A 205 -8.10 -8.65 3.34
N ASP A 206 -8.90 -9.61 3.81
CA ASP A 206 -9.35 -9.61 5.20
C ASP A 206 -8.15 -9.79 6.15
N PRO A 207 -8.00 -8.94 7.18
CA PRO A 207 -7.01 -9.16 8.23
C PRO A 207 -7.13 -10.57 8.83
N LEU A 208 -5.99 -11.17 9.13
CA LEU A 208 -5.95 -12.48 9.76
C LEU A 208 -6.55 -12.42 11.17
N GLN A 209 -7.11 -13.55 11.60
CA GLN A 209 -7.59 -13.73 12.98
C GLN A 209 -6.98 -15.01 13.58
N PRO A 210 -5.67 -15.02 13.92
CA PRO A 210 -4.98 -16.21 14.42
C PRO A 210 -5.55 -16.74 15.74
N LEU A 211 -6.20 -15.88 16.51
CA LEU A 211 -6.77 -16.24 17.79
C LEU A 211 -7.96 -17.21 17.64
N THR A 212 -8.76 -17.08 16.57
CA THR A 212 -9.94 -17.93 16.33
C THR A 212 -9.77 -18.92 15.20
N THR A 213 -8.80 -18.71 14.31
CA THR A 213 -8.57 -19.54 13.12
C THR A 213 -7.21 -20.22 13.15
N GLN A 214 -7.18 -21.54 12.97
CA GLN A 214 -5.93 -22.29 12.82
C GLN A 214 -5.34 -22.10 11.41
N MET A 215 -4.27 -21.32 11.33
CA MET A 215 -3.55 -21.08 10.08
C MET A 215 -2.84 -22.34 9.57
N GLY A 216 -2.71 -22.47 8.25
CA GLY A 216 -1.85 -23.47 7.61
C GLY A 216 -0.37 -23.15 7.81
N LEU A 217 0.51 -24.17 7.78
CA LEU A 217 1.95 -23.99 7.99
C LEU A 217 2.60 -23.16 6.87
N GLU A 218 2.03 -23.22 5.68
CA GLU A 218 2.41 -22.42 4.51
C GLU A 218 2.26 -20.91 4.71
N VAL A 219 1.36 -20.49 5.62
CA VAL A 219 1.18 -19.08 6.00
C VAL A 219 2.37 -18.61 6.82
N TYR A 220 2.78 -19.41 7.83
CA TYR A 220 3.98 -19.14 8.63
C TYR A 220 5.25 -19.11 7.76
N GLU A 221 5.39 -20.06 6.82
CA GLU A 221 6.49 -20.07 5.85
C GLU A 221 6.61 -18.79 5.02
N THR A 222 5.48 -18.13 4.76
CA THR A 222 5.47 -16.86 4.04
C THR A 222 5.97 -15.73 4.93
N PHE A 223 5.55 -15.67 6.19
CA PHE A 223 6.06 -14.70 7.16
C PHE A 223 7.56 -14.87 7.42
N GLU A 224 8.03 -16.12 7.49
CA GLU A 224 9.42 -16.50 7.76
C GLU A 224 10.41 -16.05 6.66
N LYS A 225 9.93 -15.64 5.48
CA LYS A 225 10.79 -15.08 4.42
C LYS A 225 11.28 -13.67 4.73
N ASP A 226 10.67 -12.98 5.67
CA ASP A 226 11.04 -11.61 6.06
C ASP A 226 12.27 -11.61 6.99
N LYS A 227 13.44 -11.61 6.36
CA LYS A 227 14.73 -11.63 7.07
C LYS A 227 14.93 -10.42 7.98
N VAL A 228 14.41 -9.24 7.59
CA VAL A 228 14.56 -8.02 8.37
C VAL A 228 13.85 -8.19 9.70
N LYS A 229 12.58 -8.63 9.68
CA LYS A 229 11.80 -8.93 10.89
C LYS A 229 12.55 -9.83 11.86
N TYR A 230 12.94 -11.03 11.43
CA TYR A 230 13.56 -12.01 12.33
C TYR A 230 14.96 -11.61 12.79
N SER A 231 15.73 -10.88 11.98
CA SER A 231 17.04 -10.37 12.41
C SER A 231 16.92 -9.32 13.54
N GLN A 232 15.91 -8.44 13.47
CA GLN A 232 15.65 -7.46 14.53
C GLN A 232 15.19 -8.15 15.82
N TYR A 233 14.30 -9.16 15.72
CA TYR A 233 13.90 -9.97 16.87
C TYR A 233 15.07 -10.75 17.48
N GLU A 234 15.89 -11.41 16.67
CA GLU A 234 17.04 -12.18 17.17
C GLU A 234 18.00 -11.30 17.97
N ALA A 235 18.38 -10.14 17.42
CA ALA A 235 19.28 -9.21 18.09
C ALA A 235 18.65 -8.57 19.35
N ALA A 236 17.34 -8.29 19.32
CA ALA A 236 16.61 -7.82 20.49
C ALA A 236 16.57 -8.87 21.62
N ILE A 237 16.34 -10.13 21.28
CA ILE A 237 16.31 -11.25 22.23
C ILE A 237 17.69 -11.46 22.85
N GLU A 238 18.74 -11.47 22.03
CA GLU A 238 20.14 -11.62 22.48
C GLU A 238 20.50 -10.52 23.49
N MET A 239 20.27 -9.26 23.13
CA MET A 239 20.58 -8.12 24.00
C MET A 239 19.76 -8.12 25.30
N ALA A 240 18.47 -8.49 25.24
CA ALA A 240 17.62 -8.58 26.43
C ALA A 240 18.11 -9.67 27.39
N ILE A 241 18.50 -10.84 26.87
CA ILE A 241 19.04 -11.93 27.67
C ILE A 241 20.38 -11.53 28.30
N ASP A 242 21.28 -10.90 27.54
CA ASP A 242 22.57 -10.42 28.04
C ASP A 242 22.43 -9.41 29.17
N ASP A 243 21.50 -8.46 29.05
CA ASP A 243 21.21 -7.47 30.11
C ASP A 243 20.61 -8.13 31.36
N LEU A 244 19.71 -9.10 31.18
CA LEU A 244 19.12 -9.86 32.30
C LEU A 244 20.17 -10.73 33.01
N ARG A 245 21.13 -11.28 32.26
CA ARG A 245 22.24 -12.09 32.79
C ARG A 245 23.17 -11.33 33.74
N GLN A 246 23.25 -10.01 33.61
CA GLN A 246 23.98 -9.18 34.57
C GLN A 246 23.34 -9.18 35.96
N LYS A 247 22.06 -9.58 36.06
CA LYS A 247 21.27 -9.57 37.31
C LYS A 247 20.95 -10.98 37.83
N SER A 248 20.76 -11.96 36.95
CA SER A 248 20.42 -13.33 37.33
C SER A 248 21.15 -14.36 36.46
N THR A 249 21.65 -15.43 37.10
CA THR A 249 22.28 -16.57 36.41
C THR A 249 21.27 -17.60 35.89
N ASN A 250 20.00 -17.49 36.30
CA ASN A 250 18.93 -18.41 35.92
C ASN A 250 17.72 -17.57 35.49
N LEU A 251 17.41 -17.57 34.21
CA LEU A 251 16.31 -16.77 33.66
C LEU A 251 15.06 -17.62 33.47
N ARG A 252 13.90 -17.02 33.71
CA ARG A 252 12.60 -17.56 33.34
C ARG A 252 12.10 -16.86 32.08
N ILE A 253 12.03 -17.58 30.97
CA ILE A 253 11.68 -17.03 29.66
C ILE A 253 10.38 -17.67 29.17
N LEU A 254 9.44 -16.84 28.72
CA LEU A 254 8.19 -17.27 28.09
C LEU A 254 8.20 -16.87 26.61
N VAL A 255 7.97 -17.84 25.72
CA VAL A 255 7.76 -17.60 24.30
C VAL A 255 6.28 -17.84 23.97
N VAL A 256 5.58 -16.77 23.59
CA VAL A 256 4.13 -16.77 23.33
C VAL A 256 3.88 -16.83 21.84
N GLY A 257 3.11 -17.82 21.40
CA GLY A 257 2.79 -18.03 19.98
C GLY A 257 4.05 -18.22 19.12
N PRO A 258 4.94 -19.19 19.44
CA PRO A 258 6.18 -19.39 18.68
C PRO A 258 5.96 -19.78 17.21
N GLY A 259 4.74 -20.15 16.78
CA GLY A 259 4.45 -20.62 15.43
C GLY A 259 5.30 -21.85 15.12
N ARG A 260 6.03 -21.85 13.99
CA ARG A 260 6.96 -22.93 13.66
C ARG A 260 8.28 -22.89 14.45
N GLY A 261 8.47 -21.90 15.32
CA GLY A 261 9.58 -21.80 16.26
C GLY A 261 10.79 -20.91 15.90
N PRO A 262 10.78 -20.00 14.91
CA PRO A 262 11.97 -19.18 14.64
C PRO A 262 12.41 -18.34 15.86
N LEU A 263 11.47 -17.72 16.58
CA LEU A 263 11.78 -16.97 17.79
C LEU A 263 12.18 -17.86 18.97
N LEU A 264 11.55 -19.04 19.10
CA LEU A 264 11.95 -20.03 20.10
C LEU A 264 13.40 -20.50 19.88
N GLN A 265 13.80 -20.71 18.62
CA GLN A 265 15.17 -21.05 18.29
C GLN A 265 16.14 -19.90 18.62
N SER A 266 15.77 -18.64 18.39
CA SER A 266 16.58 -17.49 18.81
C SER A 266 16.78 -17.45 20.33
N VAL A 267 15.70 -17.65 21.10
CA VAL A 267 15.78 -17.77 22.56
C VAL A 267 16.71 -18.91 22.98
N LEU A 268 16.54 -20.10 22.39
CA LEU A 268 17.36 -21.27 22.69
C LEU A 268 18.87 -21.07 22.43
N ARG A 269 19.23 -20.31 21.39
CA ARG A 269 20.64 -20.01 21.08
C ARG A 269 21.32 -19.15 22.14
N CYS A 270 20.56 -18.26 22.77
CA CYS A 270 21.09 -17.31 23.77
C CYS A 270 20.90 -17.79 25.22
N SER A 271 20.04 -18.78 25.44
CA SER A 271 19.71 -19.28 26.78
C SER A 271 20.79 -20.22 27.33
N GLY A 272 20.99 -20.16 28.64
CA GLY A 272 21.87 -21.07 29.38
C GLY A 272 21.14 -22.35 29.82
N HIS A 273 21.92 -23.37 30.17
CA HIS A 273 21.39 -24.69 30.55
C HIS A 273 20.47 -24.66 31.79
N GLU A 274 20.67 -23.69 32.69
CA GLU A 274 19.88 -23.53 33.92
C GLU A 274 18.63 -22.65 33.74
N ASP A 275 18.39 -22.12 32.55
CA ASP A 275 17.21 -21.28 32.28
C ASP A 275 15.95 -22.12 32.18
N THR A 276 14.84 -21.58 32.69
CA THR A 276 13.53 -22.18 32.53
C THR A 276 12.82 -21.52 31.35
N ILE A 277 12.64 -22.26 30.26
CA ILE A 277 11.98 -21.76 29.06
C ILE A 277 10.61 -22.44 28.93
N VAL A 278 9.55 -21.63 28.81
CA VAL A 278 8.19 -22.09 28.53
C VAL A 278 7.77 -21.57 27.16
N ALA A 279 7.23 -22.44 26.31
CA ALA A 279 6.70 -22.05 25.00
C ALA A 279 5.22 -22.43 24.93
N VAL A 280 4.34 -21.45 24.69
CA VAL A 280 2.89 -21.67 24.62
C VAL A 280 2.39 -21.41 23.20
N GLU A 281 1.85 -22.45 22.57
CA GLU A 281 1.32 -22.38 21.20
C GLU A 281 -0.11 -22.94 21.14
N LYS A 282 -1.01 -22.20 20.50
CA LYS A 282 -2.42 -22.55 20.37
C LYS A 282 -2.69 -23.40 19.13
N ASN A 283 -1.93 -23.21 18.06
CA ASN A 283 -2.11 -23.93 16.81
C ASN A 283 -1.49 -25.33 16.88
N LEU A 284 -2.34 -26.35 16.96
CA LEU A 284 -1.92 -27.75 17.04
C LEU A 284 -0.97 -28.16 15.89
N LYS A 285 -1.10 -27.59 14.69
CA LYS A 285 -0.22 -27.90 13.55
C LYS A 285 1.23 -27.52 13.80
N CYS A 286 1.47 -26.47 14.58
CA CYS A 286 2.80 -26.01 14.94
C CYS A 286 3.47 -26.93 15.98
N MET A 287 2.68 -27.62 16.81
CA MET A 287 3.17 -28.45 17.91
C MET A 287 4.09 -29.58 17.44
N GLU A 288 3.83 -30.18 16.28
CA GLU A 288 4.68 -31.23 15.70
C GLU A 288 6.09 -30.71 15.35
N VAL A 289 6.15 -29.53 14.72
CA VAL A 289 7.40 -28.86 14.38
C VAL A 289 8.15 -28.45 15.65
N LEU A 290 7.45 -27.82 16.59
CA LEU A 290 8.01 -27.37 17.87
C LEU A 290 8.54 -28.54 18.71
N SER A 291 7.84 -29.68 18.75
CA SER A 291 8.28 -30.90 19.44
C SER A 291 9.61 -31.42 18.91
N SER A 292 9.86 -31.24 17.60
CA SER A 292 11.13 -31.59 17.00
C SER A 292 12.25 -30.61 17.38
N ILE A 293 11.93 -29.31 17.49
CA ILE A 293 12.88 -28.25 17.88
C ILE A 293 13.32 -28.39 19.34
N VAL A 294 12.39 -28.71 20.25
CA VAL A 294 12.68 -28.81 21.69
C VAL A 294 13.23 -30.18 22.10
N LYS A 295 13.38 -31.12 21.17
CA LYS A 295 13.88 -32.45 21.47
C LYS A 295 15.32 -32.37 22.02
N GLY A 296 15.50 -32.80 23.27
CA GLY A 296 16.80 -32.76 23.94
C GLY A 296 17.13 -31.41 24.59
N THR A 297 16.17 -30.48 24.64
CA THR A 297 16.27 -29.23 25.42
C THR A 297 15.45 -29.34 26.71
N ASN A 298 15.58 -28.35 27.58
CA ASN A 298 14.82 -28.21 28.83
C ASN A 298 13.53 -27.35 28.66
N VAL A 299 13.09 -27.10 27.42
CA VAL A 299 11.92 -26.26 27.14
C VAL A 299 10.64 -27.00 27.51
N GLN A 300 9.80 -26.37 28.32
CA GLN A 300 8.43 -26.80 28.56
C GLN A 300 7.53 -26.29 27.43
N LEU A 301 7.14 -27.20 26.53
CA LEU A 301 6.21 -26.90 25.45
C LEU A 301 4.76 -27.16 25.89
N ILE A 302 3.91 -26.14 25.83
CA ILE A 302 2.51 -26.18 26.23
C ILE A 302 1.63 -25.92 25.00
N HIS A 303 0.73 -26.86 24.71
CA HIS A 303 -0.34 -26.64 23.74
C HIS A 303 -1.53 -25.98 24.44
N GLY A 304 -1.84 -24.74 24.09
CA GLY A 304 -2.95 -24.03 24.72
C GLY A 304 -2.99 -22.55 24.39
N ASP A 305 -4.00 -21.89 24.95
CA ASP A 305 -4.14 -20.44 24.88
C ASP A 305 -3.33 -19.81 26.03
N VAL A 306 -2.43 -18.88 25.72
CA VAL A 306 -1.59 -18.25 26.76
C VAL A 306 -2.42 -17.55 27.83
N ARG A 307 -3.64 -17.11 27.52
CA ARG A 307 -4.54 -16.46 28.48
C ARG A 307 -5.00 -17.39 29.61
N THR A 308 -4.85 -18.71 29.45
CA THR A 308 -5.13 -19.70 30.49
C THR A 308 -3.88 -20.13 31.26
N LEU A 309 -2.73 -19.51 30.99
CA LEU A 309 -1.49 -19.81 31.70
C LEU A 309 -1.59 -19.27 33.14
N GLU A 310 -1.55 -20.18 34.11
CA GLU A 310 -1.51 -19.80 35.52
C GLU A 310 -0.09 -19.36 35.89
N ILE A 311 0.01 -18.17 36.48
CA ILE A 311 1.26 -17.63 37.03
C ILE A 311 1.12 -17.64 38.54
N GLY A 312 1.93 -18.45 39.23
CA GLY A 312 1.90 -18.56 40.69
C GLY A 312 2.20 -17.24 41.41
N GLU A 313 1.74 -17.11 42.66
CA GLU A 313 2.08 -15.95 43.48
C GLU A 313 3.60 -15.89 43.73
N GLY A 314 4.22 -14.76 43.38
CA GLY A 314 5.68 -14.59 43.45
C GLY A 314 6.44 -15.24 42.29
N GLU A 315 5.72 -15.82 41.32
CA GLU A 315 6.28 -16.31 40.07
C GLU A 315 6.11 -15.27 38.96
N GLY A 316 7.15 -15.15 38.13
CA GLY A 316 7.15 -14.24 37.00
C GLY A 316 8.19 -14.66 35.97
N TYR A 317 8.11 -14.07 34.79
CA TYR A 317 9.07 -14.26 33.72
C TYR A 317 10.00 -13.06 33.65
N ASP A 318 11.30 -13.31 33.55
CA ASP A 318 12.27 -12.24 33.31
C ASP A 318 12.08 -11.66 31.91
N LEU A 319 11.76 -12.54 30.94
CA LEU A 319 11.54 -12.18 29.55
C LEU A 319 10.30 -12.87 28.98
N VAL A 320 9.43 -12.10 28.34
CA VAL A 320 8.37 -12.61 27.46
C VAL A 320 8.65 -12.17 26.03
N VAL A 321 8.69 -13.12 25.11
CA VAL A 321 8.87 -12.89 23.68
C VAL A 321 7.60 -13.30 22.94
N SER A 322 7.08 -12.43 22.08
CA SER A 322 5.87 -12.71 21.28
C SER A 322 5.98 -12.11 19.87
N GLU A 323 5.22 -12.69 18.93
CA GLU A 323 5.03 -12.17 17.57
C GLU A 323 3.53 -12.18 17.26
N LEU A 324 2.79 -11.31 17.95
CA LEU A 324 1.32 -11.24 17.89
C LEU A 324 0.84 -9.94 17.22
N LEU A 325 1.74 -9.23 16.53
CA LEU A 325 1.43 -7.95 15.91
C LEU A 325 0.79 -8.18 14.53
N GLY A 326 -0.30 -7.46 14.28
CA GLY A 326 -0.89 -7.37 12.95
C GLY A 326 -0.38 -6.15 12.17
N SER A 327 -0.93 -5.94 10.97
CA SER A 327 -0.61 -4.80 10.10
C SER A 327 -0.87 -3.41 10.67
N PHE A 328 -1.63 -3.31 11.76
CA PHE A 328 -1.89 -2.08 12.49
C PHE A 328 -1.48 -2.24 13.95
N GLY A 329 -0.53 -3.14 14.22
CA GLY A 329 0.04 -3.45 15.52
C GLY A 329 -0.92 -4.24 16.39
N CYS A 330 -2.01 -3.60 16.81
CA CYS A 330 -2.95 -4.16 17.78
C CYS A 330 -4.16 -4.90 17.18
N ASN A 331 -4.27 -5.00 15.85
CA ASN A 331 -5.44 -5.56 15.16
C ASN A 331 -5.56 -7.08 15.24
N GLU A 332 -4.58 -7.77 15.82
CA GLU A 332 -4.61 -9.21 16.10
C GLU A 332 -4.69 -9.49 17.63
N ALA A 333 -5.24 -8.53 18.38
CA ALA A 333 -5.53 -8.65 19.81
C ALA A 333 -4.32 -8.89 20.74
N CYS A 334 -3.11 -8.52 20.30
CA CYS A 334 -1.90 -8.58 21.13
C CYS A 334 -2.09 -7.98 22.55
N PRO A 335 -2.70 -6.79 22.73
CA PRO A 335 -2.97 -6.24 24.06
C PRO A 335 -3.81 -7.17 24.95
N GLU A 336 -4.91 -7.70 24.42
CA GLU A 336 -5.83 -8.59 25.15
C GLU A 336 -5.17 -9.92 25.51
N ILE A 337 -4.34 -10.46 24.61
CA ILE A 337 -3.64 -11.73 24.82
C ILE A 337 -2.62 -11.59 25.95
N LEU A 338 -1.86 -10.49 26.00
CA LEU A 338 -0.74 -10.33 26.92
C LEU A 338 -1.08 -9.60 28.23
N GLN A 339 -2.25 -8.97 28.36
CA GLN A 339 -2.59 -8.13 29.53
C GLN A 339 -2.43 -8.84 30.89
N HIS A 340 -2.73 -10.13 30.97
CA HIS A 340 -2.68 -10.90 32.21
C HIS A 340 -1.23 -11.14 32.69
N LEU A 341 -0.26 -11.01 31.78
CA LEU A 341 1.18 -11.12 32.04
C LEU A 341 1.82 -9.79 32.46
N ALA A 342 1.08 -8.67 32.40
CA ALA A 342 1.65 -7.32 32.53
C ALA A 342 2.37 -7.05 33.86
N ASN A 343 1.93 -7.68 34.94
CA ASN A 343 2.50 -7.49 36.29
C ASN A 343 3.52 -8.58 36.68
N SER A 344 3.62 -9.65 35.88
CA SER A 344 4.44 -10.83 36.17
C SER A 344 5.68 -10.92 35.30
N THR A 345 6.03 -9.85 34.58
CA THR A 345 7.11 -9.90 33.60
C THR A 345 8.00 -8.67 33.66
N LEU A 346 9.33 -8.87 33.67
CA LEU A 346 10.27 -7.74 33.68
C LEU A 346 10.41 -7.08 32.30
N ILE A 347 10.66 -7.87 31.25
CA ILE A 347 10.84 -7.40 29.87
C ILE A 347 9.85 -8.09 28.93
N PHE A 348 9.17 -7.30 28.09
CA PHE A 348 8.44 -7.79 26.93
C PHE A 348 9.22 -7.45 25.65
N ILE A 349 9.19 -8.38 24.70
CA ILE A 349 9.54 -8.13 23.30
C ILE A 349 8.28 -8.45 22.47
N PRO A 350 7.68 -7.46 21.77
CA PRO A 350 8.05 -6.04 21.75
C PRO A 350 7.82 -5.30 23.08
N GLN A 351 8.65 -4.29 23.38
CA GLN A 351 8.51 -3.43 24.56
C GLN A 351 7.32 -2.49 24.46
N GLU A 352 7.18 -1.88 23.28
CA GLU A 352 6.07 -0.98 22.94
C GLU A 352 5.84 -0.96 21.44
N TYR A 353 4.62 -0.59 21.05
CA TYR A 353 4.26 -0.42 19.65
C TYR A 353 3.10 0.55 19.51
N SER A 354 3.07 1.22 18.36
CA SER A 354 2.10 2.26 18.03
C SER A 354 1.44 1.99 16.69
N SER A 355 0.14 2.20 16.62
CA SER A 355 -0.66 2.19 15.39
C SER A 355 -0.71 3.60 14.80
N TYR A 356 -0.47 3.74 13.50
CA TYR A 356 -0.44 5.03 12.82
C TYR A 356 -1.40 5.07 11.65
N VAL A 357 -2.04 6.22 11.41
CA VAL A 357 -2.83 6.44 10.19
C VAL A 357 -2.34 7.65 9.41
N GLN A 358 -2.44 7.56 8.09
CA GLN A 358 -2.22 8.68 7.19
C GLN A 358 -3.47 8.90 6.31
N PRO A 359 -4.03 10.11 6.27
CA PRO A 359 -5.05 10.46 5.28
C PRO A 359 -4.47 10.40 3.88
N ILE A 360 -5.11 9.64 2.99
CA ILE A 360 -4.67 9.46 1.61
C ILE A 360 -5.81 9.69 0.62
N TYR A 361 -5.43 10.08 -0.59
CA TYR A 361 -6.24 9.90 -1.78
C TYR A 361 -5.78 8.64 -2.53
N THR A 362 -6.69 7.76 -2.92
CA THR A 362 -6.40 6.57 -3.72
C THR A 362 -7.49 6.32 -4.77
N ASN A 363 -7.15 5.61 -5.85
CA ASN A 363 -8.10 5.16 -6.86
C ASN A 363 -8.97 3.99 -6.36
N LEU A 364 -8.68 3.37 -5.22
CA LEU A 364 -9.52 2.31 -4.66
C LEU A 364 -10.97 2.81 -4.46
N LYS A 365 -11.97 2.04 -4.93
CA LYS A 365 -13.39 2.37 -4.72
C LYS A 365 -13.81 2.04 -3.29
N THR A 366 -13.56 2.96 -2.36
CA THR A 366 -13.85 2.79 -0.93
C THR A 366 -15.32 2.97 -0.54
N GLU A 367 -16.13 3.53 -1.43
CA GLU A 367 -17.56 3.82 -1.23
C GLU A 367 -18.43 2.59 -0.94
N HIS A 368 -17.99 1.41 -1.34
CA HIS A 368 -18.68 0.14 -1.08
C HIS A 368 -18.08 -0.65 0.09
N ILE A 369 -17.13 -0.06 0.81
CA ILE A 369 -16.41 -0.71 1.90
C ILE A 369 -16.84 -0.09 3.22
N SER A 370 -17.24 -0.92 4.17
CA SER A 370 -17.71 -0.51 5.49
C SER A 370 -16.79 -0.94 6.65
N ARG A 371 -15.74 -1.71 6.34
CA ARG A 371 -14.81 -2.31 7.30
C ARG A 371 -13.36 -2.16 6.83
N PRO A 372 -12.38 -2.25 7.73
CA PRO A 372 -10.99 -2.17 7.33
C PRO A 372 -10.52 -3.42 6.57
N TYR A 373 -9.58 -3.24 5.65
CA TYR A 373 -8.91 -4.31 4.91
C TYR A 373 -7.40 -4.15 4.95
N LEU A 374 -6.65 -5.21 4.64
CA LEU A 374 -5.25 -5.11 4.25
C LEU A 374 -5.18 -4.79 2.76
N ALA A 375 -4.34 -3.83 2.37
CA ALA A 375 -4.08 -3.55 0.96
C ALA A 375 -2.69 -2.94 0.77
N GLN A 376 -1.88 -3.57 -0.09
CA GLN A 376 -0.67 -2.95 -0.62
C GLN A 376 -1.06 -2.02 -1.76
N LEU A 377 -1.31 -0.75 -1.46
CA LEU A 377 -1.73 0.23 -2.46
C LEU A 377 -0.60 0.54 -3.45
N ASN A 378 -0.86 0.38 -4.74
CA ASN A 378 0.03 0.79 -5.82
C ASN A 378 -0.03 2.29 -6.09
N SER A 379 -1.24 2.83 -5.96
CA SER A 379 -1.61 4.18 -6.40
C SER A 379 -2.33 4.92 -5.29
N TYR A 380 -1.57 5.71 -4.53
CA TYR A 380 -2.10 6.62 -3.54
C TYR A 380 -1.23 7.87 -3.42
N PHE A 381 -1.82 8.92 -2.86
CA PHE A 381 -1.14 10.17 -2.54
C PHE A 381 -1.45 10.55 -1.07
N PRO A 382 -0.42 10.76 -0.23
CA PRO A 382 -0.60 11.32 1.11
C PRO A 382 -1.20 12.72 1.08
N VAL A 383 -2.37 12.88 1.68
CA VAL A 383 -3.04 14.19 1.80
C VAL A 383 -2.71 14.84 3.15
N GLY A 384 -2.44 14.06 4.19
CA GLY A 384 -2.06 14.58 5.50
C GLY A 384 -0.81 13.90 6.06
N GLU A 385 -0.39 14.40 7.22
CA GLU A 385 0.68 13.82 8.00
C GLU A 385 0.31 12.44 8.57
N LEU A 386 1.34 11.67 8.91
CA LEU A 386 1.20 10.43 9.63
C LEU A 386 0.91 10.72 11.11
N VAL A 387 -0.17 10.15 11.65
CA VAL A 387 -0.63 10.41 13.02
C VAL A 387 -0.62 9.12 13.83
N GLU A 388 0.01 9.15 15.01
CA GLU A 388 -0.11 8.06 15.99
C GLU A 388 -1.53 8.05 16.57
N ILE A 389 -2.19 6.88 16.53
CA ILE A 389 -3.58 6.73 16.94
C ILE A 389 -3.72 5.90 18.21
N PHE A 390 -3.00 4.79 18.32
CA PHE A 390 -3.05 3.91 19.49
C PHE A 390 -1.63 3.56 19.90
N HIS A 391 -1.37 3.52 21.20
CA HIS A 391 -0.06 3.22 21.75
C HIS A 391 -0.18 2.14 22.82
N HIS A 392 0.68 1.11 22.73
CA HIS A 392 0.65 -0.04 23.61
C HIS A 392 2.02 -0.30 24.20
N THR A 393 2.04 -0.41 25.53
CA THR A 393 3.16 -0.89 26.33
C THR A 393 2.71 -2.10 27.15
N ARG A 394 3.59 -2.65 27.97
CA ARG A 394 3.29 -3.76 28.90
C ARG A 394 1.98 -3.59 29.67
N ALA A 395 1.70 -2.39 30.20
CA ALA A 395 0.51 -2.09 31.00
C ALA A 395 -0.43 -1.15 30.25
N THR A 396 -0.84 -1.55 29.04
CA THR A 396 -1.67 -0.71 28.17
C THR A 396 -3.15 -0.69 28.56
N LYS A 397 -3.82 0.42 28.27
CA LYS A 397 -5.29 0.48 28.27
C LYS A 397 -5.80 -0.14 26.97
N LEU A 398 -6.70 -1.11 27.10
CA LEU A 398 -7.30 -1.78 25.93
C LEU A 398 -8.15 -0.82 25.09
N ASN A 399 -8.98 -0.02 25.77
CA ASN A 399 -9.84 0.97 25.13
C ASN A 399 -9.10 2.30 24.99
N GLN A 400 -8.96 2.78 23.76
CA GLN A 400 -8.23 4.02 23.43
C GLN A 400 -9.02 4.86 22.42
N LYS A 401 -8.86 6.17 22.47
CA LYS A 401 -9.56 7.11 21.59
C LYS A 401 -8.68 8.32 21.29
N THR A 402 -8.52 8.60 20.00
CA THR A 402 -7.66 9.68 19.49
C THR A 402 -8.42 10.49 18.45
N SER A 403 -8.16 11.79 18.35
CA SER A 403 -8.77 12.68 17.36
C SER A 403 -7.71 13.57 16.71
N PHE A 404 -7.82 13.76 15.41
CA PHE A 404 -6.92 14.57 14.59
C PHE A 404 -7.70 15.22 13.42
N TYR A 405 -7.07 16.08 12.64
CA TYR A 405 -7.69 16.74 11.49
C TYR A 405 -7.02 16.29 10.19
N VAL A 406 -7.78 16.25 9.10
CA VAL A 406 -7.20 16.14 7.75
C VAL A 406 -6.75 17.54 7.33
N GLU A 407 -5.47 17.84 7.52
CA GLU A 407 -4.86 19.08 7.05
C GLU A 407 -4.56 18.98 5.54
N SER A 408 -4.95 19.99 4.76
CA SER A 408 -4.58 20.07 3.34
C SER A 408 -3.12 20.50 3.22
N PRO A 409 -2.28 19.86 2.38
CA PRO A 409 -0.89 20.29 2.20
C PRO A 409 -0.78 21.58 1.37
N ILE A 410 -1.88 22.07 0.78
CA ILE A 410 -1.87 23.23 -0.11
C ILE A 410 -2.53 24.42 0.58
N ARG A 411 -1.68 25.28 1.14
CA ARG A 411 -1.98 26.70 1.30
C ARG A 411 -1.06 27.48 0.38
N ALA A 412 -1.63 28.06 -0.68
CA ALA A 412 -0.93 29.09 -1.43
C ALA A 412 -0.83 30.33 -0.52
N GLY A 413 0.29 30.48 0.19
CA GLY A 413 0.72 31.72 0.87
C GLY A 413 -0.34 32.44 1.72
N GLY A 414 -0.47 32.06 2.99
CA GLY A 414 -1.26 32.81 3.98
C GLY A 414 -1.31 32.10 5.33
N ASP A 415 -1.36 32.89 6.40
CA ASP A 415 -1.51 32.45 7.80
C ASP A 415 -2.63 31.40 7.95
N PRO A 416 -2.55 30.51 8.95
CA PRO A 416 -3.57 29.50 9.18
C PRO A 416 -4.95 30.15 9.37
N PRO A 417 -5.96 29.90 8.51
CA PRO A 417 -7.33 30.13 8.92
C PRO A 417 -7.59 29.32 10.18
N GLU A 418 -8.26 29.95 11.14
CA GLU A 418 -9.00 29.24 12.17
C GLU A 418 -9.72 28.06 11.48
N LEU A 419 -9.45 26.83 11.95
CA LEU A 419 -9.99 25.56 11.41
C LEU A 419 -11.54 25.45 11.46
N ILE A 420 -12.23 26.57 11.62
CA ILE A 420 -13.65 26.68 11.82
C ILE A 420 -14.29 27.00 10.47
N GLY A 421 -14.86 25.98 9.82
CA GLY A 421 -15.88 26.18 8.79
C GLY A 421 -15.51 25.92 7.34
N ILE A 422 -14.56 25.03 7.04
CA ILE A 422 -14.47 24.46 5.68
C ILE A 422 -15.65 23.49 5.55
N SER A 423 -16.76 23.95 4.97
CA SER A 423 -17.96 23.16 4.72
C SER A 423 -17.72 22.09 3.64
N MET A 424 -18.61 21.08 3.57
CA MET A 424 -18.64 20.11 2.46
C MET A 424 -18.74 20.74 1.06
N GLU A 425 -19.01 22.05 0.95
CA GLU A 425 -19.03 22.81 -0.31
C GLU A 425 -17.63 23.01 -0.91
N ALA A 426 -16.56 22.77 -0.15
CA ALA A 426 -15.17 22.75 -0.64
C ALA A 426 -14.81 21.45 -1.40
N ILE A 427 -15.60 20.39 -1.27
CA ILE A 427 -15.46 19.16 -2.07
C ILE A 427 -15.98 19.48 -3.47
N GLY A 428 -15.06 19.77 -4.39
CA GLY A 428 -15.35 20.28 -5.73
C GLY A 428 -14.60 21.57 -6.06
N ASP A 429 -13.93 22.19 -5.08
CA ASP A 429 -12.92 23.19 -5.37
C ASP A 429 -11.65 22.48 -5.89
N PRO A 430 -11.22 22.72 -7.14
CA PRO A 430 -10.03 22.09 -7.70
C PRO A 430 -8.75 22.49 -6.94
N THR A 431 -8.78 23.48 -6.05
CA THR A 431 -7.61 23.93 -5.30
C THR A 431 -7.31 23.11 -4.04
N ILE A 432 -8.13 22.10 -3.74
CA ILE A 432 -8.18 21.45 -2.44
C ILE A 432 -8.00 19.92 -2.55
N ASP A 433 -6.99 19.37 -1.86
CA ASP A 433 -6.76 17.92 -1.76
C ASP A 433 -7.66 17.29 -0.71
N TYR A 434 -8.45 16.28 -1.06
CA TYR A 434 -9.25 15.54 -0.08
C TYR A 434 -8.74 14.11 0.09
N ALA A 435 -8.92 13.57 1.29
CA ALA A 435 -8.69 12.16 1.57
C ALA A 435 -9.96 11.35 1.28
N ASN A 436 -9.82 10.15 0.73
CA ASN A 436 -10.93 9.18 0.53
C ASN A 436 -10.66 7.81 1.19
N ALA A 437 -9.52 7.68 1.88
CA ALA A 437 -9.18 6.55 2.73
C ALA A 437 -8.21 6.98 3.83
N LEU A 438 -8.10 6.18 4.90
CA LEU A 438 -7.00 6.24 5.85
C LEU A 438 -6.11 5.02 5.66
N HIS A 439 -4.81 5.24 5.55
CA HIS A 439 -3.81 4.20 5.40
C HIS A 439 -3.18 3.92 6.77
N GLY A 440 -3.35 2.71 7.28
CA GLY A 440 -2.94 2.27 8.61
C GLY A 440 -1.66 1.47 8.60
N PHE A 441 -0.78 1.79 9.56
CA PHE A 441 0.54 1.19 9.73
C PHE A 441 0.81 0.90 11.21
N PHE A 442 1.97 0.29 11.50
CA PHE A 442 2.50 0.22 12.85
C PHE A 442 4.01 0.46 12.88
N ASP A 443 4.49 0.80 14.07
CA ASP A 443 5.90 0.83 14.46
C ASP A 443 6.03 0.13 15.82
N ALA A 444 7.07 -0.69 16.01
CA ALA A 444 7.28 -1.43 17.25
C ALA A 444 8.75 -1.43 17.67
N GLN A 445 8.96 -1.00 18.91
CA GLN A 445 10.24 -1.06 19.60
C GLN A 445 10.37 -2.44 20.25
N LEU A 446 11.35 -3.23 19.79
CA LEU A 446 11.52 -4.60 20.27
C LEU A 446 12.23 -4.63 21.62
N TYR A 447 13.49 -4.21 21.65
CA TYR A 447 14.31 -4.02 22.85
C TYR A 447 15.53 -3.17 22.51
N GLY A 448 15.91 -2.23 23.38
CA GLY A 448 17.11 -1.41 23.16
C GLY A 448 17.04 -0.59 21.85
N PRO A 449 17.98 -0.74 20.90
CA PRO A 449 17.93 -0.04 19.61
C PRO A 449 17.14 -0.78 18.51
N TYR A 450 16.68 -2.00 18.77
CA TYR A 450 16.08 -2.86 17.75
C TYR A 450 14.59 -2.60 17.60
N HIS A 451 14.16 -2.44 16.36
CA HIS A 451 12.79 -2.05 16.01
C HIS A 451 12.34 -2.71 14.72
N ILE A 452 11.03 -2.81 14.55
CA ILE A 452 10.39 -3.25 13.32
C ILE A 452 9.27 -2.27 12.96
N SER A 453 9.07 -2.06 11.67
CA SER A 453 8.15 -1.02 11.21
C SER A 453 7.58 -1.35 9.84
N ILE A 454 6.36 -0.89 9.58
CA ILE A 454 5.82 -0.79 8.22
C ILE A 454 5.50 0.65 7.83
N LEU A 455 5.98 1.63 8.60
CA LEU A 455 5.81 3.03 8.26
C LEU A 455 6.36 3.32 6.85
N PRO A 456 5.73 4.22 6.08
CA PRO A 456 6.15 4.51 4.71
C PRO A 456 7.61 4.98 4.65
N HIS A 457 8.05 5.74 5.66
CA HIS A 457 9.39 6.32 5.79
C HIS A 457 10.38 5.47 6.58
N ALA A 458 10.02 4.25 6.97
CA ALA A 458 10.90 3.36 7.72
C ALA A 458 12.18 3.03 6.94
N SER A 459 13.30 2.99 7.65
CA SER A 459 14.59 2.55 7.13
C SER A 459 14.51 1.11 6.60
N PRO A 460 15.20 0.77 5.49
CA PRO A 460 15.25 -0.60 4.98
C PRO A 460 15.74 -1.65 5.99
N HIS A 461 16.49 -1.22 7.02
CA HIS A 461 17.02 -2.11 8.05
C HIS A 461 15.97 -2.61 9.05
N VAL A 462 14.78 -1.99 9.07
CA VAL A 462 13.68 -2.31 9.99
C VAL A 462 12.34 -2.46 9.30
N LYS A 463 12.27 -2.07 8.03
CA LYS A 463 11.06 -2.12 7.22
C LYS A 463 10.71 -3.57 6.92
N CYS A 464 9.61 -4.01 7.49
CA CYS A 464 9.10 -5.36 7.29
C CYS A 464 8.23 -5.43 6.03
N LEU A 465 8.26 -6.58 5.37
CA LEU A 465 7.53 -6.87 4.14
C LEU A 465 6.44 -7.94 4.35
N SER A 466 6.39 -8.55 5.54
CA SER A 466 5.38 -9.56 5.91
C SER A 466 3.97 -9.00 6.04
N TRP A 467 3.83 -7.70 6.30
CA TRP A 467 2.54 -7.07 6.55
C TRP A 467 2.21 -6.07 5.45
N PHE A 468 1.05 -6.25 4.85
CA PHE A 468 0.43 -5.20 4.05
C PHE A 468 -0.23 -4.18 4.98
N PRO A 469 -0.13 -2.87 4.71
CA PRO A 469 -0.83 -1.84 5.47
C PRO A 469 -2.35 -2.06 5.53
N MET A 470 -3.00 -1.48 6.53
CA MET A 470 -4.46 -1.45 6.64
C MET A 470 -5.06 -0.27 5.85
N VAL A 471 -6.27 -0.41 5.35
CA VAL A 471 -7.04 0.67 4.72
C VAL A 471 -8.38 0.77 5.42
N PHE A 472 -8.68 1.95 5.98
CA PHE A 472 -9.97 2.29 6.57
C PHE A 472 -10.74 3.18 5.59
N PRO A 473 -11.94 2.80 5.15
CA PRO A 473 -12.72 3.59 4.21
C PRO A 473 -13.24 4.85 4.90
N ILE A 474 -13.17 5.98 4.20
CA ILE A 474 -13.85 7.21 4.59
C ILE A 474 -14.57 7.77 3.36
N LYS A 475 -15.59 8.61 3.57
CA LYS A 475 -16.07 9.43 2.46
C LYS A 475 -15.00 10.47 2.12
N ALA A 476 -14.98 10.92 0.87
CA ALA A 476 -14.17 12.05 0.44
C ALA A 476 -14.33 13.20 1.44
N SER A 477 -13.22 13.66 2.03
CA SER A 477 -13.24 14.55 3.17
C SER A 477 -11.97 15.40 3.26
N ILE A 478 -12.13 16.66 3.68
CA ILE A 478 -11.04 17.59 3.97
C ILE A 478 -11.43 18.54 5.11
N GLY A 479 -10.47 18.91 5.97
CA GLY A 479 -10.69 19.86 7.07
C GLY A 479 -11.52 19.28 8.21
N GLU A 480 -12.13 18.11 7.99
CA GLU A 480 -12.91 17.39 8.97
C GLU A 480 -12.04 16.80 10.07
N ARG A 481 -12.59 16.81 11.28
CA ARG A 481 -12.03 16.08 12.40
C ARG A 481 -12.29 14.59 12.23
N ILE A 482 -11.22 13.81 12.30
CA ILE A 482 -11.26 12.36 12.36
C ILE A 482 -11.07 11.93 13.81
N THR A 483 -11.95 11.08 14.31
CA THR A 483 -11.84 10.46 15.63
C THR A 483 -11.82 8.95 15.46
N MET A 484 -10.77 8.29 15.93
CA MET A 484 -10.66 6.83 15.93
C MET A 484 -10.68 6.30 17.36
N SER A 485 -11.40 5.20 17.57
CA SER A 485 -11.50 4.51 18.84
C SER A 485 -11.15 3.04 18.64
N ARG A 486 -10.29 2.52 19.51
CA ARG A 486 -10.08 1.09 19.71
C ARG A 486 -10.97 0.66 20.86
N CYS A 487 -11.83 -0.30 20.59
CA CYS A 487 -12.82 -0.81 21.51
C CYS A 487 -12.61 -2.31 21.74
N SER A 488 -12.86 -2.76 22.96
CA SER A 488 -12.67 -4.14 23.37
C SER A 488 -13.64 -4.46 24.52
N ASP A 489 -14.24 -5.64 24.45
CA ASP A 489 -15.05 -6.26 25.50
C ASP A 489 -14.51 -7.68 25.83
N GLU A 490 -15.27 -8.48 26.58
CA GLU A 490 -14.82 -9.83 26.98
C GLU A 490 -14.74 -10.83 25.80
N LYS A 491 -15.39 -10.54 24.67
CA LYS A 491 -15.57 -11.47 23.55
C LYS A 491 -14.90 -11.01 22.26
N ARG A 492 -14.69 -9.71 22.09
CA ARG A 492 -14.22 -9.14 20.82
C ARG A 492 -13.55 -7.78 21.00
N MET A 493 -12.70 -7.44 20.04
CA MET A 493 -12.18 -6.09 19.82
C MET A 493 -12.60 -5.55 18.45
N TRP A 494 -12.74 -4.23 18.32
CA TRP A 494 -13.04 -3.56 17.05
C TRP A 494 -12.51 -2.13 17.02
N TYR A 495 -12.54 -1.54 15.82
CA TYR A 495 -12.25 -0.13 15.63
C TYR A 495 -13.50 0.61 15.19
N GLU A 496 -13.73 1.79 15.76
CA GLU A 496 -14.72 2.75 15.28
C GLU A 496 -13.98 3.99 14.80
N TRP A 497 -14.42 4.58 13.69
CA TRP A 497 -13.90 5.87 13.27
C TRP A 497 -15.02 6.78 12.80
N LYS A 498 -14.87 8.07 13.06
CA LYS A 498 -15.82 9.12 12.73
C LYS A 498 -15.10 10.20 11.93
N VAL A 499 -15.70 10.64 10.84
CA VAL A 499 -15.22 11.75 9.99
C VAL A 499 -16.35 12.74 9.85
N GLY A 500 -16.18 13.96 10.37
CA GLY A 500 -17.28 14.93 10.45
C GLY A 500 -18.46 14.33 11.22
N ASP A 501 -19.64 14.25 10.60
CA ASP A 501 -20.83 13.61 11.19
C ASP A 501 -21.04 12.14 10.80
N ILE A 502 -20.16 11.55 10.00
CA ILE A 502 -20.29 10.18 9.50
C ILE A 502 -19.51 9.24 10.42
N HIS A 503 -20.16 8.17 10.87
CA HIS A 503 -19.58 7.16 11.75
C HIS A 503 -19.47 5.83 11.02
N PHE A 504 -18.35 5.15 11.19
CA PHE A 504 -18.04 3.89 10.56
C PHE A 504 -17.86 2.79 11.62
N ASN A 505 -18.32 1.59 11.27
CA ASN A 505 -18.26 0.39 12.11
C ASN A 505 -18.85 0.57 13.54
N VAL A 506 -19.89 1.38 13.68
CA VAL A 506 -20.55 1.66 14.97
C VAL A 506 -20.99 0.36 15.64
N GLY A 507 -20.61 0.17 16.91
CA GLY A 507 -20.96 -1.03 17.69
C GLY A 507 -20.18 -2.28 17.29
N GLY A 508 -19.14 -2.15 16.47
CA GLY A 508 -18.28 -3.25 16.07
C GLY A 508 -19.01 -4.28 15.21
N THR A 509 -19.68 -3.84 14.14
CA THR A 509 -20.29 -4.74 13.15
C THR A 509 -19.26 -5.65 12.49
N TYR A 510 -18.05 -5.15 12.29
CA TYR A 510 -16.86 -5.90 12.02
C TYR A 510 -15.97 -5.86 13.27
N SER A 511 -15.58 -7.04 13.75
CA SER A 511 -14.77 -7.22 14.96
C SER A 511 -13.81 -8.40 14.79
N VAL A 512 -12.83 -8.44 15.68
CA VAL A 512 -11.93 -9.57 15.87
C VAL A 512 -12.34 -10.25 17.17
N ASP A 513 -12.61 -11.54 17.11
CA ASP A 513 -13.04 -12.34 18.25
C ASP A 513 -11.86 -12.64 19.18
N LEU A 514 -12.12 -12.65 20.50
CA LEU A 514 -11.17 -12.95 21.56
C LEU A 514 -11.28 -14.41 22.01
#